data_AF-A0AAE5P2S9-F1
#
_entry.id   AF-A0AAE5P2S9-F1
#
_cell.length_a   1.000
_cell.length_b   1.000
_cell.length_c   1.000
_cell.angle_alpha   90.00
_cell.angle_beta   90.00
_cell.angle_gamma   90.00
#
_symmetry.space_group_name_H-M   'P 1'
#
loop_
_entity.id
_entity.type
_entity.pdbx_description
1 polymer ?
#
loop_
_entity_poly.entity_id
_entity_poly.type
_entity_poly.pdbx_seq_one_letter_code
_entity_poly.pdbx_strand_id
1 'polypeptide(L)'
;GGEKRSIVESTTEMVVRGPKGAFTESLGTNTAMVRRIIKTPDLWMESLKIGRVTKTDVTLMYIHGIANDKVVKEIRQRLNRIDIDS
;
A
#
# COMPACT_ATOMS: atom_id res chain seq x y z
N GLY A 1 -5.10 -51.62 19.57
CA GLY A 1 -4.52 -50.34 20.03
C GLY A 1 -3.74 -49.76 18.89
N GLY A 2 -4.12 -48.58 18.42
CA GLY A 2 -3.38 -47.82 17.41
C GLY A 2 -2.84 -46.55 18.06
N GLU A 3 -1.52 -46.42 18.09
CA GLU A 3 -0.76 -45.33 18.70
C GLU A 3 -1.10 -43.98 18.05
N LYS A 4 -1.53 -43.00 18.84
CA LYS A 4 -1.66 -41.61 18.39
C LYS A 4 -0.32 -40.91 18.60
N ARG A 5 0.31 -40.46 17.50
CA ARG A 5 1.38 -39.46 17.59
C ARG A 5 0.78 -38.16 18.14
N SER A 6 1.35 -37.65 19.23
CA SER A 6 1.04 -36.33 19.77
C SER A 6 1.37 -35.26 18.73
N ILE A 7 0.42 -34.35 18.49
CA ILE A 7 0.64 -33.19 17.64
C ILE A 7 1.67 -32.31 18.35
N VAL A 8 2.85 -32.17 17.75
CA VAL A 8 3.89 -31.24 18.22
C VAL A 8 3.34 -29.83 17.99
N GLU A 9 3.21 -29.05 19.07
CA GLU A 9 2.91 -27.62 18.97
C GLU A 9 3.94 -26.96 18.07
N SER A 10 3.49 -26.46 16.92
CA SER A 10 4.31 -25.65 16.05
C SER A 10 4.68 -24.40 16.85
N THR A 11 5.98 -24.25 17.10
CA THR A 11 6.59 -23.12 17.79
C THR A 11 6.16 -21.88 17.02
N THR A 12 5.14 -21.19 17.53
CA THR A 12 4.64 -19.96 16.92
C THR A 12 5.75 -18.96 17.14
N GLU A 13 6.53 -18.70 16.09
CA GLU A 13 7.54 -17.67 16.08
C GLU A 13 6.93 -16.41 16.68
N MET A 14 7.60 -15.85 17.69
CA MET A 14 7.30 -14.54 18.23
C MET A 14 7.55 -13.49 17.15
N VAL A 15 6.60 -13.30 16.23
CA VAL A 15 6.71 -12.27 15.21
C VAL A 15 6.18 -10.95 15.76
N VAL A 16 7.13 -10.20 16.31
CA VAL A 16 7.29 -8.74 16.24
C VAL A 16 6.03 -7.90 16.50
N ARG A 17 6.01 -7.22 17.66
CA ARG A 17 5.14 -6.07 17.96
C ARG A 17 5.43 -4.91 16.98
N GLY A 18 4.91 -4.99 15.76
CA GLY A 18 4.71 -3.86 14.86
C GLY A 18 3.22 -3.47 14.81
N PRO A 19 2.86 -2.27 14.34
CA PRO A 19 1.46 -1.92 14.10
C PRO A 19 0.85 -2.98 13.16
N LYS A 20 -0.15 -3.73 13.66
CA LYS A 20 -0.84 -4.84 12.96
C LYS A 20 -1.72 -4.37 11.78
N GLY A 21 -1.42 -3.23 11.17
CA GLY A 21 -2.16 -2.69 10.04
C GLY A 21 -1.51 -3.11 8.74
N ALA A 22 -1.99 -4.19 8.13
CA ALA A 22 -1.70 -4.48 6.73
C ALA A 22 -2.62 -3.65 5.83
N PHE A 23 -2.15 -3.28 4.63
CA PHE A 23 -3.01 -2.72 3.60
C PHE A 23 -4.07 -3.74 3.18
N THR A 24 -5.23 -3.24 2.74
CA THR A 24 -6.33 -4.03 2.20
C THR A 24 -6.57 -3.67 0.74
N GLU A 25 -7.56 -4.27 0.09
CA GLU A 25 -7.93 -3.99 -1.29
C GLU A 25 -8.68 -2.64 -1.45
N SER A 26 -9.07 -2.01 -0.33
CA SER A 26 -9.77 -0.73 -0.34
C SER A 26 -8.79 0.44 -0.31
N LEU A 27 -8.76 1.22 -1.39
CA LEU A 27 -8.01 2.47 -1.47
C LEU A 27 -8.36 3.43 -0.32
N GLY A 28 -9.65 3.55 0.03
CA GLY A 28 -10.10 4.42 1.12
C GLY A 28 -9.54 4.00 2.48
N THR A 29 -9.52 2.70 2.76
CA THR A 29 -8.96 2.17 4.01
C THR A 29 -7.45 2.41 4.06
N ASN A 30 -6.74 2.15 2.96
CA ASN A 30 -5.29 2.31 2.88
C ASN A 30 -4.85 3.76 3.05
N THR A 31 -5.52 4.67 2.35
CA THR A 31 -5.25 6.11 2.44
C THR A 31 -5.53 6.65 3.84
N ALA A 32 -6.62 6.21 4.49
CA ALA A 32 -6.92 6.55 5.88
C ALA A 32 -5.85 6.01 6.85
N MET A 33 -5.34 4.79 6.64
CA MET A 33 -4.25 4.24 7.45
C MET A 33 -2.98 5.08 7.37
N VAL A 34 -2.59 5.52 6.16
CA VAL A 34 -1.42 6.41 6.00
C VAL A 34 -1.66 7.77 6.68
N ARG A 35 -2.84 8.37 6.52
CA ARG A 35 -3.22 9.66 7.16
C ARG A 35 -3.24 9.59 8.69
N ARG A 36 -3.56 8.43 9.28
CA ARG A 36 -3.52 8.24 10.74
C ARG A 36 -2.09 8.31 11.28
N ILE A 37 -1.12 7.84 10.50
CA ILE A 37 0.29 7.84 10.85
C ILE A 37 0.92 9.21 10.54
N ILE A 38 0.67 9.75 9.35
CA ILE A 38 1.25 11.00 8.85
C ILE A 38 0.22 12.13 8.95
N LYS A 39 0.33 12.95 10.00
CA LYS A 39 -0.64 14.01 10.34
C LYS A 39 -0.30 15.40 9.77
N THR A 40 0.58 15.48 8.77
CA THR A 40 0.93 16.76 8.13
C THR A 40 -0.06 17.13 7.00
N PRO A 41 -0.42 18.43 6.84
CA PRO A 41 -1.13 18.91 5.65
C PRO A 41 -0.29 18.76 4.37
N ASP A 42 1.03 18.65 4.48
CA ASP A 42 1.94 18.51 3.34
C ASP A 42 1.90 17.12 2.71
N LEU A 43 1.25 16.13 3.34
CA LEU A 43 0.95 14.86 2.68
C LEU A 43 -0.11 15.11 1.60
N TRP A 44 0.35 15.21 0.36
CA TRP A 44 -0.47 15.41 -0.82
C TRP A 44 -0.87 14.05 -1.40
N MET A 45 -2.09 14.00 -1.92
CA MET A 45 -2.72 12.79 -2.44
C MET A 45 -3.39 13.14 -3.76
N GLU A 46 -3.03 12.41 -4.82
CA GLU A 46 -3.55 12.61 -6.16
C GLU A 46 -4.21 11.33 -6.64
N SER A 47 -5.53 11.38 -6.84
CA SER A 47 -6.28 10.27 -7.42
C SER A 47 -6.23 10.33 -8.94
N LEU A 48 -5.88 9.21 -9.56
CA LEU A 48 -5.68 9.03 -10.98
C LEU A 48 -6.47 7.80 -11.44
N LYS A 49 -6.97 7.82 -12.68
CA LYS A 49 -7.50 6.63 -13.35
C LYS A 49 -6.53 6.20 -14.44
N ILE A 50 -5.89 5.06 -14.25
CA ILE A 50 -4.85 4.53 -15.15
C ILE A 50 -5.29 3.22 -15.79
N GLY A 51 -4.66 2.81 -16.89
CA GLY A 51 -4.99 1.59 -17.63
C GLY A 51 -5.65 1.84 -19.00
N ARG A 52 -5.39 0.92 -19.92
CA ARG A 52 -5.76 1.06 -21.34
C ARG A 52 -7.16 0.54 -21.60
N VAL A 53 -7.43 -0.68 -21.16
CA VAL A 53 -8.73 -1.35 -21.35
C VAL A 53 -9.60 -1.12 -20.14
N THR A 54 -9.06 -1.40 -18.94
CA THR A 54 -9.75 -1.11 -17.69
C THR A 54 -9.21 0.19 -17.10
N LYS A 55 -10.11 1.07 -16.63
CA LYS A 55 -9.73 2.30 -15.93
C LYS A 55 -9.65 2.01 -14.44
N THR A 56 -8.46 1.67 -13.97
CA THR A 56 -8.17 1.37 -12.56
C THR A 56 -7.95 2.67 -11.78
N ASP A 57 -8.66 2.82 -10.67
CA ASP A 57 -8.43 3.90 -9.72
C ASP A 57 -7.12 3.66 -8.95
N VAL A 58 -6.24 4.67 -8.91
CA VAL A 58 -4.95 4.66 -8.21
C VAL A 58 -4.78 5.98 -7.48
N THR A 59 -4.13 5.98 -6.32
CA THR A 59 -3.81 7.21 -5.58
C THR A 59 -2.31 7.31 -5.37
N LEU A 60 -1.71 8.38 -5.90
CA LEU A 60 -0.31 8.73 -5.67
C LEU A 60 -0.22 9.60 -4.41
N MET A 61 0.64 9.23 -3.46
CA MET A 61 0.86 9.96 -2.21
C MET A 61 2.31 10.39 -2.08
N TYR A 62 2.56 11.64 -1.67
CA TYR A 62 3.90 12.17 -1.40
C TYR A 62 3.83 13.33 -0.41
N ILE A 63 4.95 13.65 0.24
CA ILE A 63 5.03 14.79 1.15
C ILE A 63 5.60 15.99 0.37
N HIS A 64 4.77 17.00 0.15
CA HIS A 64 5.16 18.25 -0.49
C HIS A 64 6.25 18.96 0.33
N GLY A 65 7.26 19.53 -0.35
CA GLY A 65 8.42 20.14 0.29
C GLY A 65 9.50 19.16 0.78
N ILE A 66 9.21 17.85 0.87
CA ILE A 66 10.21 16.81 1.16
C ILE A 66 10.52 15.99 -0.09
N ALA A 67 9.49 15.59 -0.83
CA ALA A 67 9.65 14.84 -2.06
C ALA A 67 10.27 15.73 -3.16
N ASN A 68 11.16 15.16 -3.96
CA ASN A 68 11.74 15.87 -5.10
C ASN A 68 10.70 16.00 -6.22
N ASP A 69 10.31 17.24 -6.55
CA ASP A 69 9.28 17.52 -7.55
C ASP A 69 9.58 16.92 -8.93
N LYS A 70 10.86 16.81 -9.32
CA LYS A 70 11.24 16.18 -10.60
C LYS A 70 10.89 14.70 -10.60
N VAL A 71 11.12 14.01 -9.48
CA VAL A 71 10.81 12.58 -9.31
C VAL A 71 9.30 12.37 -9.27
N VAL A 72 8.57 13.20 -8.52
CA VAL A 72 7.10 13.15 -8.46
C VAL A 72 6.50 13.35 -9.86
N LYS A 73 7.00 14.32 -10.63
CA LYS A 73 6.55 14.58 -12.00
C LYS A 73 6.84 13.42 -12.94
N GLU A 74 8.03 12.83 -12.86
CA GLU A 74 8.41 11.66 -13.67
C GLU A 74 7.52 10.46 -13.37
N ILE A 75 7.28 10.16 -12.08
CA ILE A 75 6.37 9.09 -11.66
C ILE A 75 4.96 9.35 -12.19
N ARG A 76 4.44 10.58 -12.06
CA ARG A 76 3.13 10.96 -12.59
C ARG A 76 3.04 10.74 -14.11
N GLN A 77 4.08 11.11 -14.85
CA GLN A 77 4.13 10.91 -16.31
C GLN A 77 4.14 9.43 -16.68
N ARG A 78 4.88 8.60 -15.94
CA ARG A 78 4.93 7.15 -16.15
C ARG A 78 3.60 6.48 -15.82
N LEU A 79 2.97 6.84 -14.70
CA LEU A 79 1.65 6.31 -14.31
C LEU A 79 0.58 6.60 -15.36
N ASN A 80 0.61 7.78 -16.00
CA ASN A 80 -0.33 8.10 -17.07
C ASN A 80 -0.08 7.32 -18.37
N ARG A 81 1.11 6.74 -18.55
CA ARG A 81 1.49 5.98 -19.74
C ARG A 81 1.52 4.47 -19.51
N ILE A 82 1.37 4.02 -18.27
CA ILE A 82 1.49 2.61 -17.92
C ILE A 82 0.30 1.83 -18.45
N ASP A 83 0.58 0.70 -19.06
CA ASP A 83 -0.43 -0.30 -19.40
C ASP A 83 -0.47 -1.30 -18.24
N ILE A 84 -1.41 -1.10 -17.31
CA ILE A 84 -1.50 -1.89 -16.08
C ILE A 84 -2.18 -3.25 -16.29
N ASP A 85 -2.77 -3.47 -17.47
CA ASP A 85 -3.51 -4.69 -17.82
C ASP A 85 -2.58 -5.82 -18.35
N SER A 86 -1.24 -5.67 -18.31
CA SER A 86 -0.24 -6.64 -18.83
C SER A 86 0.50 -7.43 -17.74
#